data_AF-A3WI54-F1
#
_entry.id   AF-A3WI54-F1
#
_cell.length_a   1.000
_cell.length_b   1.000
_cell.length_c   1.000
_cell.angle_alpha   90.00
_cell.angle_beta   90.00
_cell.angle_gamma   90.00
#
_symmetry.space_group_name_H-M   'P 1'
#
loop_
_entity.id
_entity.type
_entity.pdbx_description
1 polymer ?
#
loop_
_entity_poly.entity_id
_entity_poly.type
_entity_poly.pdbx_seq_one_letter_code
_entity_poly.pdbx_strand_id
1 'polypeptide(L)'
;MANTIKPRNPVYLVSNKKTMPLDGQPMSEAQIKEAIEQVISVTPAAEADEGDEMEIMSVIAPPEGDELALAEEGAPDSTIVTAKLTEAAADNLRNRHANLLVELDEDIEMLDTGGLLRMHGLTTMVPLDADSLRIRIKVVDADGKAIPKARVSLGGEMWFDQALTGNNGVAELNMLGETLESLNSLTIKPAAGFWSRTIARPDLVSGTGAAATNVITLLSLAEGTGGLPGFPEEQGTPWGMQDLNVTNHPEDPPLVRLAIIDSGIDNDHPDLAHATRGKAFAIGDDPDDDTFNLDSSGHGTHVAGTAAGQAANAFGVQGVAPKAELHGLRVFPQAKISKLIKALRYCRENEIDVVNMSLGMASPSQLLNDEIDRCFESGVVMIAAAGNSGGKVNYPAAFDNVIAVAALGRADRFPENSTNSAAVTDDTDPDDVYFIARFSCRGPEIDVAAPGVGVISTYPSDHPVPFAELSGTSMASPHVAGFTARILQHNAELRDMARNDARSSAIRDALFEACRPLGDAQLWGRGIPDWSKLNLGSEPSAPDAGGNVDRLVAKLTDALDLAKALT
;
A
#
# COMPACT_ATOMS: atom_id res chain seq x y z
N MET A 1 -15.80 24.80 28.24
CA MET A 1 -16.26 23.42 28.54
C MET A 1 -15.73 22.56 27.42
N ALA A 2 -14.70 21.75 27.69
CA ALA A 2 -14.20 20.79 26.73
C ALA A 2 -15.29 19.73 26.55
N ASN A 3 -15.85 19.61 25.35
CA ASN A 3 -16.62 18.44 24.98
C ASN A 3 -15.62 17.28 24.91
N THR A 4 -15.45 16.57 26.02
CA THR A 4 -14.85 15.24 26.00
C THR A 4 -15.83 14.34 25.27
N ILE A 5 -15.67 14.23 23.95
CA ILE A 5 -16.31 13.18 23.18
C ILE A 5 -15.74 11.87 23.75
N LYS A 6 -16.54 11.18 24.55
CA LYS A 6 -16.18 9.85 25.05
C LYS A 6 -16.13 8.86 23.87
N PRO A 7 -15.21 7.88 23.89
CA PRO A 7 -15.02 6.97 22.77
C PRO A 7 -16.24 6.05 22.58
N ARG A 8 -16.67 5.89 21.32
CA ARG A 8 -17.70 4.92 20.95
C ARG A 8 -17.22 3.49 21.24
N ASN A 9 -18.13 2.58 21.59
CA ASN A 9 -17.76 1.16 21.75
C ASN A 9 -17.07 0.63 20.47
N PRO A 10 -15.93 -0.10 20.61
CA PRO A 10 -15.21 -0.65 19.47
C PRO A 10 -15.96 -1.81 18.77
N VAL A 11 -15.59 -2.07 17.52
CA VAL A 11 -16.12 -3.18 16.73
C VAL A 11 -15.17 -4.37 16.83
N TYR A 12 -15.71 -5.55 17.08
CA TYR A 12 -14.99 -6.81 17.14
C TYR A 12 -15.43 -7.76 16.03
N LEU A 13 -14.48 -8.56 15.56
CA LEU A 13 -14.67 -9.69 14.67
C LEU A 13 -14.75 -10.97 15.50
N VAL A 14 -15.83 -11.72 15.34
CA VAL A 14 -16.07 -12.97 16.05
C VAL A 14 -16.25 -14.09 15.05
N SER A 15 -15.38 -15.09 15.09
CA SER A 15 -15.46 -16.28 14.24
C SER A 15 -15.03 -17.54 14.97
N ASN A 16 -15.29 -18.70 14.38
CA ASN A 16 -14.63 -19.92 14.78
C ASN A 16 -13.11 -19.84 14.52
N LYS A 17 -12.30 -20.46 15.38
CA LYS A 17 -10.88 -20.67 15.11
C LYS A 17 -10.70 -21.62 13.91
N LYS A 18 -9.71 -21.35 13.04
CA LYS A 18 -9.29 -22.29 11.98
C LYS A 18 -8.88 -23.64 12.58
N THR A 19 -8.07 -23.67 13.64
CA THR A 19 -7.72 -24.91 14.36
C THR A 19 -8.53 -25.06 15.65
N MET A 20 -9.38 -26.10 15.71
CA MET A 20 -10.21 -26.40 16.88
C MET A 20 -9.46 -27.25 17.93
N PRO A 21 -9.83 -27.15 19.23
CA PRO A 21 -9.48 -28.17 20.21
C PRO A 21 -10.04 -29.54 19.78
N LEU A 22 -9.35 -30.64 20.14
CA LEU A 22 -9.66 -32.02 19.71
C LEU A 22 -11.14 -32.47 19.89
N ASP A 23 -11.89 -31.85 20.81
CA ASP A 23 -13.29 -32.17 21.10
C ASP A 23 -14.29 -31.05 20.72
N GLY A 24 -13.84 -29.96 20.07
CA GLY A 24 -14.65 -28.78 19.76
C GLY A 24 -15.34 -28.88 18.39
N GLN A 25 -16.68 -28.84 18.37
CA GLN A 25 -17.45 -28.63 17.14
C GLN A 25 -17.51 -27.13 16.78
N PRO A 26 -17.44 -26.77 15.49
CA PRO A 26 -17.63 -25.39 15.05
C PRO A 26 -19.03 -24.89 15.39
N MET A 27 -19.13 -23.62 15.77
CA MET A 27 -20.40 -22.95 16.00
C MET A 27 -20.97 -22.47 14.67
N SER A 28 -22.24 -22.76 14.41
CA SER A 28 -22.99 -22.13 13.30
C SER A 28 -23.09 -20.61 13.50
N GLU A 29 -23.36 -19.87 12.42
CA GLU A 29 -23.61 -18.42 12.50
C GLU A 29 -24.65 -18.07 13.57
N ALA A 30 -25.76 -18.83 13.63
CA ALA A 30 -26.81 -18.63 14.62
C ALA A 30 -26.30 -18.81 16.06
N GLN A 31 -25.44 -19.81 16.29
CA GLN A 31 -24.82 -20.04 17.60
C GLN A 31 -23.81 -18.93 17.97
N ILE A 32 -23.07 -18.41 16.99
CA ILE A 32 -22.15 -17.26 17.22
C ILE A 32 -22.96 -16.02 17.60
N LYS A 33 -24.02 -15.72 16.86
CA LYS A 33 -24.92 -14.59 17.16
C LYS A 33 -25.56 -14.75 18.54
N GLU A 34 -26.06 -15.94 18.86
CA GLU A 34 -26.64 -16.23 20.18
C GLU A 34 -25.61 -16.03 21.31
N ALA A 35 -24.36 -16.47 21.12
CA ALA A 35 -23.30 -16.24 22.09
C ALA A 35 -23.01 -14.75 22.31
N ILE A 36 -22.99 -13.96 21.24
CA ILE A 36 -22.82 -12.49 21.30
C ILE A 36 -24.00 -11.86 22.07
N GLU A 37 -25.24 -12.19 21.70
CA GLU A 37 -26.46 -11.68 22.35
C GLU A 37 -26.51 -12.04 23.84
N GLN A 38 -26.11 -13.27 24.20
CA GLN A 38 -26.03 -13.70 25.60
C GLN A 38 -25.08 -12.81 26.40
N VAL A 39 -23.90 -12.47 25.85
CA VAL A 39 -22.94 -11.60 26.54
C VAL A 39 -23.43 -10.15 26.61
N ILE A 40 -24.04 -9.64 25.54
CA ILE A 40 -24.69 -8.31 25.53
C ILE A 40 -25.73 -8.21 26.65
N SER A 41 -26.57 -9.25 26.82
CA SER A 41 -27.68 -9.24 27.78
C SER A 41 -27.26 -9.29 29.26
N VAL A 42 -26.07 -9.83 29.56
CA VAL A 42 -25.58 -10.02 30.95
C VAL A 42 -24.57 -8.96 31.38
N THR A 43 -24.09 -8.15 30.43
CA THR A 43 -23.12 -7.07 30.71
C THR A 43 -23.91 -5.84 31.17
N PRO A 44 -23.69 -5.31 32.40
CA PRO A 44 -24.54 -4.26 32.96
C PRO A 44 -24.57 -3.00 32.08
N ALA A 45 -25.75 -2.43 31.87
CA ALA A 45 -25.93 -1.16 31.15
C ALA A 45 -25.16 0.03 31.76
N ALA A 46 -24.65 -0.08 32.99
CA ALA A 46 -23.80 0.93 33.62
C ALA A 46 -22.36 0.97 33.06
N GLU A 47 -21.93 -0.06 32.34
CA GLU A 47 -20.67 -0.09 31.58
C GLU A 47 -20.87 0.33 30.10
N ALA A 48 -22.12 0.50 29.66
CA ALA A 48 -22.46 1.05 28.35
C ALA A 48 -22.77 2.56 28.51
N ASP A 49 -22.00 3.43 27.87
CA ASP A 49 -22.25 4.89 27.91
C ASP A 49 -23.57 5.24 27.18
N GLU A 50 -24.26 6.30 27.64
CA GLU A 50 -25.48 6.82 27.01
C GLU A 50 -25.19 7.22 25.54
N GLY A 51 -25.53 6.34 24.59
CA GLY A 51 -25.35 6.53 23.15
C GLY A 51 -24.66 5.37 22.42
N ASP A 52 -24.15 4.36 23.12
CA ASP A 52 -23.44 3.22 22.52
C ASP A 52 -24.06 1.88 22.92
N GLU A 53 -25.16 1.52 22.26
CA GLU A 53 -25.72 0.16 22.36
C GLU A 53 -24.71 -0.85 21.81
N MET A 54 -24.49 -1.95 22.55
CA MET A 54 -23.77 -3.11 22.02
C MET A 54 -24.71 -3.86 21.08
N GLU A 55 -24.25 -4.18 19.88
CA GLU A 55 -25.08 -4.77 18.84
C GLU A 55 -24.28 -5.61 17.86
N ILE A 56 -24.96 -6.55 17.20
CA ILE A 56 -24.42 -7.24 16.03
C ILE A 56 -24.61 -6.31 14.83
N MET A 57 -23.51 -5.98 14.15
CA MET A 57 -23.53 -5.03 13.05
C MET A 57 -23.76 -5.70 11.70
N SER A 58 -23.00 -6.76 11.39
CA SER A 58 -22.99 -7.40 10.08
C SER A 58 -22.41 -8.81 10.14
N VAL A 59 -22.55 -9.52 9.03
CA VAL A 59 -21.99 -10.87 8.84
C VAL A 59 -21.16 -10.87 7.56
N ILE A 60 -19.95 -11.41 7.65
CA ILE A 60 -19.10 -11.72 6.51
C ILE A 60 -19.24 -13.22 6.26
N ALA A 61 -20.07 -13.55 5.27
CA ALA A 61 -20.33 -14.93 4.86
C ALA A 61 -19.10 -15.52 4.15
N PRO A 62 -18.89 -16.84 4.22
CA PRO A 62 -17.90 -17.52 3.39
C PRO A 62 -18.26 -17.39 1.89
N PRO A 63 -17.28 -17.54 0.98
CA PRO A 63 -17.51 -17.56 -0.46
C PRO A 63 -18.60 -18.55 -0.91
N GLU A 64 -19.38 -18.18 -1.93
CA GLU A 64 -20.36 -19.10 -2.55
C GLU A 64 -19.64 -20.27 -3.26
N GLY A 65 -20.09 -21.52 -3.01
CA GLY A 65 -19.55 -22.72 -3.66
C GLY A 65 -18.54 -23.53 -2.85
N ASP A 66 -18.13 -23.05 -1.67
CA ASP A 66 -17.18 -23.73 -0.78
C ASP A 66 -17.81 -24.87 0.05
N GLU A 67 -19.12 -25.13 -0.10
CA GLU A 67 -19.80 -26.29 0.50
C GLU A 67 -19.28 -27.64 -0.03
N LEU A 68 -18.51 -27.65 -1.13
CA LEU A 68 -17.98 -28.86 -1.78
C LEU A 68 -16.49 -29.12 -1.55
N ALA A 69 -15.73 -28.18 -0.97
CA ALA A 69 -14.33 -28.38 -0.55
C ALA A 69 -14.22 -29.11 0.80
N LEU A 70 -15.31 -29.71 1.28
CA LEU A 70 -15.44 -30.46 2.53
C LEU A 70 -14.67 -31.81 2.56
N ALA A 71 -13.77 -32.08 1.60
CA ALA A 71 -13.21 -33.41 1.38
C ALA A 71 -11.68 -33.56 1.56
N GLU A 72 -10.90 -32.49 1.66
CA GLU A 72 -9.44 -32.60 1.91
C GLU A 72 -8.98 -31.61 2.99
N GLU A 73 -8.80 -32.13 4.20
CA GLU A 73 -7.97 -31.65 5.34
C GLU A 73 -7.93 -30.15 5.73
N GLY A 74 -8.92 -29.33 5.35
CA GLY A 74 -9.06 -27.94 5.81
C GLY A 74 -10.22 -27.73 6.80
N ALA A 75 -10.06 -26.81 7.75
CA ALA A 75 -11.19 -26.34 8.57
C ALA A 75 -12.16 -25.50 7.73
N PRO A 76 -13.49 -25.62 7.94
CA PRO A 76 -14.49 -24.95 7.11
C PRO A 76 -14.26 -23.43 7.08
N ASP A 77 -14.50 -22.80 5.93
CA ASP A 77 -14.51 -21.34 5.83
C ASP A 77 -15.59 -20.78 6.75
N SER A 78 -15.14 -20.04 7.76
CA SER A 78 -15.96 -19.68 8.90
C SER A 78 -16.61 -18.32 8.67
N THR A 79 -17.91 -18.26 8.90
CA THR A 79 -18.65 -17.01 9.00
C THR A 79 -18.06 -16.11 10.09
N ILE A 80 -17.79 -14.85 9.75
CA ILE A 80 -17.33 -13.83 10.71
C ILE A 80 -18.48 -12.90 11.04
N VAL A 81 -18.79 -12.74 12.32
CA VAL A 81 -19.78 -11.79 12.81
C VAL A 81 -19.07 -10.55 13.33
N THR A 82 -19.42 -9.37 12.80
CA THR A 82 -18.92 -8.09 13.31
C THR A 82 -19.89 -7.58 14.38
N ALA A 83 -19.42 -7.25 15.57
CA ALA A 83 -20.25 -6.77 16.66
C ALA A 83 -19.60 -5.59 17.40
N LYS A 84 -20.40 -4.56 17.71
CA LYS A 84 -20.00 -3.45 18.57
C LYS A 84 -20.12 -3.89 20.03
N LEU A 85 -19.00 -3.98 20.74
CA LEU A 85 -18.93 -4.53 22.10
C LEU A 85 -18.08 -3.66 23.02
N THR A 86 -18.33 -3.70 24.32
CA THR A 86 -17.34 -3.23 25.31
C THR A 86 -16.17 -4.23 25.37
N GLU A 87 -15.02 -3.78 25.87
CA GLU A 87 -13.86 -4.66 26.11
C GLU A 87 -14.21 -5.81 27.07
N ALA A 88 -14.96 -5.51 28.14
CA ALA A 88 -15.44 -6.52 29.08
C ALA A 88 -16.35 -7.58 28.44
N ALA A 89 -17.23 -7.17 27.51
CA ALA A 89 -18.07 -8.11 26.75
C ALA A 89 -17.22 -8.97 25.81
N ALA A 90 -16.26 -8.39 25.09
CA ALA A 90 -15.35 -9.15 24.24
C ALA A 90 -14.53 -10.18 25.05
N ASP A 91 -14.02 -9.81 26.22
CA ASP A 91 -13.30 -10.72 27.12
C ASP A 91 -14.19 -11.83 27.67
N ASN A 92 -15.46 -11.52 27.96
CA ASN A 92 -16.43 -12.51 28.40
C ASN A 92 -16.68 -13.56 27.29
N LEU A 93 -16.81 -13.13 26.03
CA LEU A 93 -16.91 -14.04 24.88
C LEU A 93 -15.68 -14.95 24.76
N ARG A 94 -14.47 -14.38 24.82
CA ARG A 94 -13.20 -15.14 24.75
C ARG A 94 -13.12 -16.20 25.85
N ASN A 95 -13.53 -15.84 27.06
CA ASN A 95 -13.44 -16.73 28.23
C ASN A 95 -14.51 -17.83 28.24
N ARG A 96 -15.72 -17.56 27.71
CA ARG A 96 -16.81 -18.54 27.67
C ARG A 96 -16.71 -19.50 26.50
N HIS A 97 -16.16 -19.06 25.38
CA HIS A 97 -16.16 -19.81 24.13
C HIS A 97 -14.73 -20.02 23.61
N ALA A 98 -14.07 -21.07 24.11
CA ALA A 98 -12.70 -21.40 23.72
C ALA A 98 -12.51 -21.68 22.21
N ASN A 99 -13.59 -22.00 21.50
CA ASN A 99 -13.63 -22.26 20.06
C ASN A 99 -13.73 -20.96 19.22
N LEU A 100 -14.06 -19.84 19.84
CA LEU A 100 -14.17 -18.55 19.15
C LEU A 100 -12.85 -17.79 19.20
N LEU A 101 -12.59 -17.12 18.10
CA LEU A 101 -11.61 -16.06 17.97
C LEU A 101 -12.37 -14.73 18.01
N VAL A 102 -11.93 -13.82 18.88
CA VAL A 102 -12.57 -12.51 19.09
C VAL A 102 -11.47 -11.46 19.02
N GLU A 103 -11.41 -10.73 17.91
CA GLU A 103 -10.37 -9.74 17.61
C GLU A 103 -10.98 -8.36 17.40
N LEU A 104 -10.22 -7.31 17.70
CA LEU A 104 -10.62 -5.94 17.41
C LEU A 104 -10.59 -5.72 15.89
N ASP A 105 -11.60 -5.05 15.34
CA ASP A 105 -11.61 -4.64 13.93
C ASP A 105 -10.77 -3.35 13.76
N GLU A 106 -9.46 -3.52 13.85
CA GLU A 106 -8.47 -2.44 13.79
C GLU A 106 -8.48 -1.70 12.45
N ASP A 107 -8.12 -0.41 12.52
CA ASP A 107 -7.94 0.41 11.34
C ASP A 107 -6.68 -0.01 10.59
N ILE A 108 -6.79 -0.04 9.26
CA ILE A 108 -5.68 -0.25 8.35
C ILE A 108 -5.24 1.11 7.83
N GLU A 109 -3.93 1.34 7.81
CA GLU A 109 -3.34 2.58 7.31
C GLU A 109 -3.01 2.45 5.82
N MET A 110 -3.27 3.52 5.08
CA MET A 110 -2.72 3.70 3.74
C MET A 110 -1.26 4.09 3.87
N LEU A 111 -0.36 3.37 3.21
CA LEU A 111 1.07 3.59 3.30
C LEU A 111 1.53 4.70 2.33
N ASP A 112 1.11 5.94 2.57
CA ASP A 112 1.63 7.14 1.87
C ASP A 112 2.76 7.81 2.69
N THR A 113 3.84 8.22 2.02
CA THR A 113 4.94 9.00 2.62
C THR A 113 4.60 10.48 2.78
N GLY A 114 3.43 10.94 2.33
CA GLY A 114 2.92 12.30 2.58
C GLY A 114 2.94 12.73 4.06
N GLY A 115 3.03 11.78 4.98
CA GLY A 115 3.18 11.98 6.43
C GLY A 115 4.62 12.17 6.96
N LEU A 116 5.68 11.96 6.17
CA LEU A 116 7.08 12.14 6.65
C LEU A 116 7.40 13.60 7.02
N LEU A 117 6.54 14.54 6.64
CA LEU A 117 6.57 15.94 7.09
C LEU A 117 5.79 16.18 8.39
N ARG A 118 5.47 15.14 9.19
CA ARG A 118 5.16 15.34 10.62
C ARG A 118 6.44 15.71 11.38
N MET A 119 6.95 16.91 11.11
CA MET A 119 7.88 17.55 12.03
C MET A 119 7.13 17.85 13.31
N HIS A 120 7.76 17.46 14.43
CA HIS A 120 7.24 17.67 15.77
C HIS A 120 6.96 19.15 15.95
N GLY A 121 5.67 19.51 16.01
CA GLY A 121 5.27 20.80 16.56
C GLY A 121 5.76 20.82 18.00
N LEU A 122 6.88 21.50 18.24
CA LEU A 122 7.22 21.94 19.58
C LEU A 122 6.00 22.72 20.07
N THR A 123 5.46 22.30 21.22
CA THR A 123 4.46 23.02 21.99
C THR A 123 5.08 24.32 22.51
N THR A 124 5.33 25.26 21.62
CA THR A 124 5.72 26.62 21.98
C THR A 124 4.45 27.44 22.16
N MET A 125 4.21 27.90 23.39
CA MET A 125 3.26 28.97 23.66
C MET A 125 3.66 30.18 22.80
N VAL A 126 2.86 30.49 21.77
CA VAL A 126 3.03 31.71 20.98
C VAL A 126 2.61 32.90 21.84
N PRO A 127 3.46 33.93 22.02
CA PRO A 127 3.06 35.16 22.67
C PRO A 127 1.86 35.79 21.94
N LEU A 128 0.87 36.28 22.69
CA LEU A 128 -0.31 36.96 22.14
C LEU A 128 0.04 38.20 21.28
N ASP A 129 1.25 38.74 21.44
CA ASP A 129 1.77 39.93 20.74
C ASP A 129 2.95 39.62 19.79
N ALA A 130 3.14 38.36 19.37
CA ALA A 130 4.25 38.02 18.47
C ALA A 130 4.06 38.66 17.09
N ASP A 131 5.10 39.34 16.59
CA ASP A 131 5.14 39.84 15.22
C ASP A 131 4.94 38.68 14.23
N SER A 132 4.13 38.91 13.19
CA SER A 132 3.78 37.90 12.19
C SER A 132 4.47 38.20 10.87
N LEU A 133 5.35 37.30 10.42
CA LEU A 133 6.00 37.40 9.12
C LEU A 133 5.08 36.81 8.04
N ARG A 134 4.57 37.67 7.16
CA ARG A 134 3.71 37.25 6.04
C ARG A 134 4.51 37.01 4.78
N ILE A 135 4.35 35.82 4.22
CA ILE A 135 5.02 35.38 3.00
C ILE A 135 3.98 35.00 1.96
N ARG A 136 4.15 35.53 0.75
CA ARG A 136 3.33 35.16 -0.41
C ARG A 136 4.19 34.41 -1.41
N ILE A 137 3.78 33.19 -1.74
CA ILE A 137 4.44 32.33 -2.73
C ILE A 137 3.52 32.18 -3.94
N LYS A 138 4.07 32.38 -5.15
CA LYS A 138 3.40 32.04 -6.41
C LYS A 138 4.13 30.87 -7.07
N VAL A 139 3.42 29.78 -7.27
CA VAL A 139 3.94 28.57 -7.92
C VAL A 139 3.55 28.58 -9.39
N VAL A 140 4.53 28.38 -10.26
CA VAL A 140 4.37 28.40 -11.72
C VAL A 140 5.13 27.27 -12.40
N ASP A 141 4.77 26.96 -13.64
CA ASP A 141 5.60 26.15 -14.54
C ASP A 141 6.70 27.00 -15.23
N ALA A 142 7.47 26.38 -16.12
CA ALA A 142 8.54 27.02 -16.88
C ALA A 142 8.07 28.20 -17.75
N ASP A 143 6.83 28.17 -18.23
CA ASP A 143 6.21 29.23 -19.03
C ASP A 143 5.56 30.34 -18.17
N GLY A 144 5.63 30.21 -16.85
CA GLY A 144 5.08 31.17 -15.90
C GLY A 144 3.57 31.02 -15.68
N LYS A 145 2.95 29.94 -16.17
CA LYS A 145 1.54 29.62 -15.93
C LYS A 145 1.37 29.09 -14.51
N ALA A 146 0.28 29.51 -13.87
CA ALA A 146 -0.01 29.20 -12.48
C ALA A 146 -0.29 27.71 -12.25
N ILE A 147 0.26 27.16 -11.15
CA ILE A 147 0.00 25.79 -10.71
C ILE A 147 -0.94 25.82 -9.49
N PRO A 148 -2.22 25.41 -9.63
CA PRO A 148 -3.17 25.38 -8.53
C PRO A 148 -3.03 24.14 -7.65
N LYS A 149 -3.62 24.18 -6.45
CA LYS A 149 -3.67 23.08 -5.48
C LYS A 149 -2.28 22.53 -5.06
N ALA A 150 -1.20 23.26 -5.32
CA ALA A 150 0.12 22.91 -4.80
C ALA A 150 0.17 23.23 -3.31
N ARG A 151 0.62 22.27 -2.50
CA ARG A 151 0.86 22.48 -1.06
C ARG A 151 2.19 23.19 -0.90
N VAL A 152 2.15 24.37 -0.32
CA VAL A 152 3.31 25.16 0.04
C VAL A 152 3.47 25.09 1.56
N SER A 153 4.62 24.61 2.01
CA SER A 153 4.96 24.43 3.42
C SER A 153 6.24 25.21 3.72
N LEU A 154 6.20 26.09 4.70
CA LEU A 154 7.31 26.94 5.09
C LEU A 154 7.63 26.70 6.57
N GLY A 155 8.89 26.36 6.84
CA GLY A 155 9.40 26.13 8.18
C GLY A 155 10.43 27.19 8.57
N GLY A 156 10.32 27.66 9.82
CA GLY A 156 11.31 28.46 10.51
C GLY A 156 11.87 27.72 11.73
N GLU A 157 12.59 28.43 12.59
CA GLU A 157 13.22 27.84 13.79
C GLU A 157 12.22 27.49 14.89
N MET A 158 11.11 28.22 14.98
CA MET A 158 10.08 28.12 16.01
C MET A 158 8.71 27.72 15.46
N TRP A 159 8.38 28.13 14.24
CA TRP A 159 7.06 28.02 13.65
C TRP A 159 7.09 27.39 12.27
N PHE A 160 5.96 26.78 11.92
CA PHE A 160 5.72 26.17 10.62
C PHE A 160 4.31 26.54 10.17
N ASP A 161 4.16 26.88 8.89
CA ASP A 161 2.85 27.12 8.29
C ASP A 161 2.73 26.45 6.91
N GLN A 162 1.50 26.16 6.49
CA GLN A 162 1.21 25.56 5.19
C GLN A 162 -0.07 26.10 4.57
N ALA A 163 -0.09 26.21 3.25
CA ALA A 163 -1.25 26.63 2.48
C ALA A 163 -1.29 25.95 1.10
N LEU A 164 -2.49 25.82 0.53
CA LEU A 164 -2.67 25.39 -0.85
C LEU A 164 -2.70 26.60 -1.78
N THR A 165 -2.11 26.47 -2.97
CA THR A 165 -2.24 27.49 -4.00
C THR A 165 -3.67 27.54 -4.56
N GLY A 166 -4.19 28.75 -4.75
CA GLY A 166 -5.44 28.96 -5.48
C GLY A 166 -5.28 28.79 -6.99
N ASN A 167 -6.34 29.06 -7.76
CA ASN A 167 -6.33 28.99 -9.24
C ASN A 167 -5.31 29.94 -9.90
N ASN A 168 -4.88 30.99 -9.19
CA ASN A 168 -3.84 31.92 -9.64
C ASN A 168 -2.41 31.46 -9.27
N GLY A 169 -2.26 30.28 -8.67
CA GLY A 169 -0.99 29.70 -8.24
C GLY A 169 -0.44 30.32 -6.96
N VAL A 170 -1.21 31.14 -6.24
CA VAL A 170 -0.73 31.87 -5.06
C VAL A 170 -1.16 31.18 -3.77
N ALA A 171 -0.23 31.04 -2.85
CA ALA A 171 -0.43 30.65 -1.45
C ALA A 171 0.10 31.76 -0.52
N GLU A 172 -0.60 31.99 0.59
CA GLU A 172 -0.20 32.95 1.63
C GLU A 172 0.05 32.21 2.93
N LEU A 173 1.16 32.55 3.58
CA LEU A 173 1.66 31.92 4.79
C LEU A 173 1.91 32.98 5.85
N ASN A 174 1.66 32.62 7.10
CA ASN A 174 1.78 33.47 8.28
C ASN A 174 2.68 32.81 9.32
N MET A 175 3.94 33.25 9.35
CA MET A 175 4.98 32.69 10.20
C MET A 175 5.03 33.48 11.52
N LEU A 176 4.48 32.91 12.59
CA LEU A 176 4.34 33.58 13.88
C LEU A 176 5.67 33.59 14.64
N GLY A 177 6.17 34.78 14.99
CA GLY A 177 7.43 34.94 15.72
C GLY A 177 8.70 34.69 14.91
N GLU A 178 8.59 34.42 13.61
CA GLU A 178 9.73 34.21 12.71
C GLU A 178 10.23 35.51 12.07
N THR A 179 11.49 35.52 11.65
CA THR A 179 12.09 36.53 10.76
C THR A 179 12.48 35.89 9.43
N LEU A 180 12.92 36.68 8.45
CA LEU A 180 13.37 36.12 7.16
C LEU A 180 14.60 35.23 7.34
N GLU A 181 15.48 35.58 8.27
CA GLU A 181 16.73 34.85 8.57
C GLU A 181 16.49 33.53 9.28
N SER A 182 15.40 33.39 10.03
CA SER A 182 15.05 32.16 10.76
C SER A 182 14.33 31.13 9.87
N LEU A 183 13.91 31.49 8.65
CA LEU A 183 13.34 30.55 7.69
C LEU A 183 14.40 29.53 7.25
N ASN A 184 14.11 28.25 7.46
CA ASN A 184 15.06 27.17 7.22
C ASN A 184 14.64 26.22 6.10
N SER A 185 13.37 26.19 5.72
CA SER A 185 12.86 25.27 4.70
C SER A 185 11.62 25.79 4.00
N LEU A 186 11.61 25.72 2.66
CA LEU A 186 10.40 25.88 1.84
C LEU A 186 10.23 24.60 1.03
N THR A 187 9.07 23.96 1.15
CA THR A 187 8.69 22.78 0.38
C THR A 187 7.42 23.04 -0.39
N ILE A 188 7.40 22.64 -1.67
CA ILE A 188 6.26 22.74 -2.56
C ILE A 188 5.97 21.34 -3.11
N LYS A 189 4.81 20.78 -2.76
CA LYS A 189 4.32 19.52 -3.31
C LYS A 189 3.14 19.82 -4.25
N PRO A 190 3.30 19.68 -5.58
CA PRO A 190 2.20 19.85 -6.53
C PRO A 190 1.16 18.73 -6.35
N ALA A 191 -0.07 18.97 -6.82
CA ALA A 191 -1.11 17.95 -6.76
C ALA A 191 -0.91 16.85 -7.82
N ALA A 192 -0.43 17.22 -9.02
CA ALA A 192 -0.13 16.34 -10.14
C ALA A 192 0.76 17.09 -11.16
N GLY A 193 1.39 16.37 -12.09
CA GLY A 193 2.05 16.87 -13.30
C GLY A 193 3.45 17.47 -13.14
N PHE A 194 3.91 17.67 -11.90
CA PHE A 194 5.17 18.32 -11.61
C PHE A 194 5.95 17.58 -10.53
N TRP A 195 7.28 17.74 -10.53
CA TRP A 195 8.11 17.34 -9.41
C TRP A 195 7.89 18.26 -8.21
N SER A 196 7.97 17.67 -7.02
CA SER A 196 8.09 18.44 -5.79
C SER A 196 9.40 19.25 -5.75
N ARG A 197 9.42 20.34 -4.96
CA ARG A 197 10.60 21.19 -4.79
C ARG A 197 10.82 21.58 -3.33
N THR A 198 12.05 21.46 -2.86
CA THR A 198 12.52 21.85 -1.54
C THR A 198 13.69 22.82 -1.67
N ILE A 199 13.64 23.92 -0.91
CA ILE A 199 14.67 24.95 -0.84
C ILE A 199 15.08 25.08 0.62
N ALA A 200 16.33 24.71 0.93
CA ALA A 200 16.92 24.94 2.24
C ALA A 200 17.28 26.42 2.39
N ARG A 201 16.91 27.02 3.53
CA ARG A 201 17.12 28.46 3.83
C ARG A 201 16.69 29.37 2.68
N PRO A 202 15.38 29.43 2.38
CA PRO A 202 14.89 30.17 1.22
C PRO A 202 15.13 31.68 1.39
N ASP A 203 15.69 32.33 0.37
CA ASP A 203 15.83 33.78 0.31
C ASP A 203 14.52 34.39 -0.21
N LEU A 204 13.70 34.89 0.73
CA LEU A 204 12.35 35.37 0.46
C LEU A 204 12.19 36.85 0.82
N VAL A 205 11.27 37.51 0.15
CA VAL A 205 10.77 38.84 0.53
C VAL A 205 9.43 38.72 1.27
N SER A 206 9.24 39.57 2.27
CA SER A 206 8.00 39.65 3.05
C SER A 206 7.09 40.79 2.59
N GLY A 207 5.80 40.65 2.87
CA GLY A 207 4.82 41.70 2.62
C GLY A 207 3.53 41.20 1.99
N THR A 208 2.55 42.09 1.93
CA THR A 208 1.22 41.81 1.38
C THR A 208 1.06 42.54 0.05
N GLY A 209 1.19 41.83 -1.09
CA GLY A 209 0.95 42.41 -2.41
C GLY A 209 1.73 41.75 -3.53
N ALA A 210 1.45 42.13 -4.77
CA ALA A 210 2.11 41.57 -5.96
C ALA A 210 3.62 41.88 -6.00
N ALA A 211 4.04 43.06 -5.51
CA ALA A 211 5.45 43.45 -5.45
C ALA A 211 6.27 42.66 -4.41
N ALA A 212 5.60 41.98 -3.47
CA ALA A 212 6.22 41.15 -2.43
C ALA A 212 5.92 39.65 -2.65
N THR A 213 5.69 39.24 -3.90
CA THR A 213 5.38 37.84 -4.25
C THR A 213 6.64 37.11 -4.67
N ASN A 214 6.97 36.04 -3.98
CA ASN A 214 8.09 35.16 -4.31
C ASN A 214 7.61 34.13 -5.34
N VAL A 215 8.19 34.15 -6.54
CA VAL A 215 7.81 33.24 -7.62
C VAL A 215 8.72 32.02 -7.60
N ILE A 216 8.12 30.83 -7.51
CA ILE A 216 8.84 29.55 -7.51
C ILE A 216 8.37 28.72 -8.70
N THR A 217 9.31 28.35 -9.57
CA THR A 217 9.05 27.51 -10.75
C THR A 217 9.21 26.03 -10.39
N LEU A 218 8.28 25.18 -10.78
CA LEU A 218 8.41 23.72 -10.71
C LEU A 218 8.83 23.13 -12.05
N LEU A 219 9.52 22.01 -12.00
CA LEU A 219 9.81 21.17 -13.17
C LEU A 219 8.61 20.29 -13.44
N SER A 220 8.17 20.20 -14.69
CA SER A 220 7.19 19.19 -15.10
C SER A 220 7.80 17.78 -14.95
N LEU A 221 6.95 16.75 -14.91
CA LEU A 221 7.42 15.36 -14.89
C LEU A 221 8.20 14.95 -16.16
N ALA A 222 8.19 15.78 -17.20
CA ALA A 222 9.02 15.59 -18.40
C ALA A 222 10.45 16.14 -18.28
N GLU A 223 10.68 16.99 -17.29
CA GLU A 223 11.91 17.76 -17.15
C GLU A 223 12.75 17.31 -15.95
N GLY A 224 14.02 17.68 -15.99
CA GLY A 224 14.96 17.43 -14.90
C GLY A 224 15.43 15.98 -14.78
N THR A 225 16.24 15.73 -13.77
CA THR A 225 16.75 14.40 -13.43
C THR A 225 15.56 13.49 -13.08
N GLY A 226 15.47 12.34 -13.73
CA GLY A 226 14.36 11.40 -13.57
C GLY A 226 13.11 11.70 -14.41
N GLY A 227 13.04 12.85 -15.08
CA GLY A 227 11.93 13.21 -15.94
C GLY A 227 11.83 12.32 -17.19
N LEU A 228 10.63 12.28 -17.78
CA LEU A 228 10.31 11.50 -18.98
C LEU A 228 10.16 12.45 -20.19
N PRO A 229 11.17 12.63 -21.05
CA PRO A 229 11.08 13.59 -22.16
C PRO A 229 9.85 13.34 -23.06
N GLY A 230 9.12 14.41 -23.40
CA GLY A 230 7.91 14.33 -24.23
C GLY A 230 6.62 13.96 -23.46
N PHE A 231 6.72 13.60 -22.18
CA PHE A 231 5.59 13.24 -21.34
C PHE A 231 4.68 14.44 -20.99
N PRO A 232 3.34 14.26 -20.87
CA PRO A 232 2.58 13.02 -21.09
C PRO A 232 2.14 12.79 -22.54
N GLU A 233 2.43 13.72 -23.46
CA GLU A 233 2.03 13.61 -24.88
C GLU A 233 2.75 12.48 -25.63
N GLU A 234 3.89 12.03 -25.12
CA GLU A 234 4.59 10.82 -25.51
C GLU A 234 4.56 9.83 -24.33
N GLN A 235 4.36 8.55 -24.64
CA GLN A 235 4.39 7.52 -23.61
C GLN A 235 5.81 7.40 -23.03
N GLY A 236 5.94 7.67 -21.74
CA GLY A 236 7.19 7.49 -21.00
C GLY A 236 7.31 6.09 -20.40
N THR A 237 8.54 5.60 -20.29
CA THR A 237 8.86 4.39 -19.52
C THR A 237 9.46 4.80 -18.18
N PRO A 238 8.71 4.73 -17.06
CA PRO A 238 9.23 5.05 -15.74
C PRO A 238 10.50 4.25 -15.41
N TRP A 239 11.40 4.83 -14.62
CA TRP A 239 12.70 4.21 -14.33
C TRP A 239 12.56 2.82 -13.69
N GLY A 240 11.50 2.59 -12.92
CA GLY A 240 11.25 1.29 -12.30
C GLY A 240 11.08 0.18 -13.33
N MET A 241 10.39 0.44 -14.44
CA MET A 241 10.27 -0.50 -15.56
C MET A 241 11.61 -0.83 -16.21
N GLN A 242 12.46 0.20 -16.39
CA GLN A 242 13.78 0.06 -16.98
C GLN A 242 14.67 -0.84 -16.12
N ASP A 243 14.64 -0.64 -14.81
CA ASP A 243 15.50 -1.34 -13.86
C ASP A 243 15.02 -2.76 -13.52
N LEU A 244 13.72 -3.04 -13.72
CA LEU A 244 13.19 -4.40 -13.77
C LEU A 244 13.53 -5.13 -15.09
N ASN A 245 14.21 -4.45 -16.03
CA ASN A 245 14.54 -4.94 -17.38
C ASN A 245 13.34 -5.39 -18.22
N VAL A 246 12.16 -4.80 -17.97
CA VAL A 246 10.93 -5.13 -18.70
C VAL A 246 10.93 -4.36 -20.03
N THR A 247 11.35 -5.04 -21.10
CA THR A 247 11.70 -4.39 -22.38
C THR A 247 10.76 -4.70 -23.56
N ASN A 248 9.88 -5.70 -23.44
CA ASN A 248 8.93 -6.10 -24.49
C ASN A 248 7.52 -6.21 -23.89
N HIS A 249 6.47 -6.11 -24.71
CA HIS A 249 5.12 -6.53 -24.30
C HIS A 249 4.53 -7.40 -25.42
N PRO A 250 4.10 -8.63 -25.13
CA PRO A 250 3.36 -9.40 -26.13
C PRO A 250 2.10 -8.62 -26.53
N GLU A 251 1.77 -8.63 -27.82
CA GLU A 251 0.58 -7.90 -28.30
C GLU A 251 -0.71 -8.44 -27.69
N ASP A 252 -0.76 -9.75 -27.43
CA ASP A 252 -1.91 -10.48 -26.89
C ASP A 252 -1.46 -11.57 -25.91
N PRO A 253 -1.07 -11.23 -24.66
CA PRO A 253 -0.75 -12.22 -23.64
C PRO A 253 -2.02 -12.95 -23.17
N PRO A 254 -1.89 -14.17 -22.63
CA PRO A 254 -3.00 -14.83 -21.97
C PRO A 254 -3.52 -14.00 -20.79
N LEU A 255 -4.82 -14.15 -20.50
CA LEU A 255 -5.49 -13.48 -19.39
C LEU A 255 -4.84 -13.85 -18.06
N VAL A 256 -4.49 -12.83 -17.28
CA VAL A 256 -4.04 -12.94 -15.88
C VAL A 256 -4.78 -11.88 -15.09
N ARG A 257 -5.38 -12.27 -13.96
CA ARG A 257 -6.19 -11.39 -13.13
C ARG A 257 -5.37 -10.78 -12.01
N LEU A 258 -5.38 -9.45 -11.92
CA LEU A 258 -4.62 -8.68 -10.95
C LEU A 258 -5.56 -7.78 -10.14
N ALA A 259 -5.69 -8.04 -8.84
CA ALA A 259 -6.47 -7.19 -7.95
C ALA A 259 -5.59 -6.13 -7.26
N ILE A 260 -6.11 -4.91 -7.18
CA ILE A 260 -5.51 -3.79 -6.47
C ILE A 260 -6.42 -3.46 -5.28
N ILE A 261 -6.03 -3.86 -4.07
CA ILE A 261 -6.76 -3.55 -2.83
C ILE A 261 -6.24 -2.21 -2.30
N ASP A 262 -7.02 -1.14 -2.50
CA ASP A 262 -6.56 0.24 -2.28
C ASP A 262 -7.74 1.24 -2.13
N SER A 263 -7.55 2.51 -2.48
CA SER A 263 -8.56 3.59 -2.43
C SER A 263 -9.51 3.68 -3.62
N GLY A 264 -9.43 2.73 -4.55
CA GLY A 264 -10.18 2.72 -5.80
C GLY A 264 -9.26 2.88 -7.01
N ILE A 265 -9.83 2.84 -8.21
CA ILE A 265 -9.11 3.06 -9.47
C ILE A 265 -9.95 3.99 -10.34
N ASP A 266 -9.48 5.20 -10.61
CA ASP A 266 -10.12 6.06 -11.60
C ASP A 266 -9.97 5.45 -13.01
N ASN A 267 -11.04 4.83 -13.50
CA ASN A 267 -11.08 4.20 -14.82
C ASN A 267 -11.61 5.13 -15.92
N ASP A 268 -11.89 6.41 -15.63
CA ASP A 268 -12.00 7.46 -16.65
C ASP A 268 -10.60 7.92 -17.11
N HIS A 269 -9.55 7.56 -16.37
CA HIS A 269 -8.16 7.80 -16.76
C HIS A 269 -7.80 7.03 -18.05
N PRO A 270 -7.23 7.68 -19.08
CA PRO A 270 -6.94 7.02 -20.37
C PRO A 270 -6.04 5.79 -20.30
N ASP A 271 -5.03 5.77 -19.41
CA ASP A 271 -4.15 4.61 -19.21
C ASP A 271 -4.78 3.47 -18.40
N LEU A 272 -5.96 3.68 -17.80
CA LEU A 272 -6.64 2.73 -16.91
C LEU A 272 -8.08 2.43 -17.34
N ALA A 273 -8.51 2.88 -18.52
CA ALA A 273 -9.85 2.63 -19.04
C ALA A 273 -10.20 1.13 -19.20
N HIS A 274 -9.19 0.25 -19.16
CA HIS A 274 -9.35 -1.20 -19.18
C HIS A 274 -9.62 -1.82 -17.79
N ALA A 275 -9.54 -1.04 -16.70
CA ALA A 275 -9.92 -1.46 -15.35
C ALA A 275 -11.46 -1.43 -15.21
N THR A 276 -12.12 -2.45 -15.75
CA THR A 276 -13.59 -2.53 -15.83
C THR A 276 -14.22 -3.43 -14.78
N ARG A 277 -13.42 -4.00 -13.86
CA ARG A 277 -13.90 -4.88 -12.79
C ARG A 277 -13.47 -4.36 -11.44
N GLY A 278 -14.28 -4.62 -10.43
CA GLY A 278 -13.97 -4.20 -9.06
C GLY A 278 -15.18 -4.20 -8.15
N LYS A 279 -14.93 -3.87 -6.88
CA LYS A 279 -15.95 -3.77 -5.84
C LYS A 279 -15.50 -2.79 -4.76
N ALA A 280 -16.45 -2.07 -4.16
CA ALA A 280 -16.25 -1.33 -2.92
C ALA A 280 -16.83 -2.13 -1.74
N PHE A 281 -16.23 -1.99 -0.56
CA PHE A 281 -16.61 -2.77 0.62
C PHE A 281 -17.11 -1.85 1.74
N ALA A 282 -18.36 -1.40 1.65
CA ALA A 282 -19.00 -0.62 2.70
C ALA A 282 -19.21 -1.43 4.01
N ILE A 283 -19.18 -0.75 5.15
CA ILE A 283 -19.50 -1.33 6.48
C ILE A 283 -20.43 -0.39 7.26
N GLY A 284 -21.64 -0.86 7.57
CA GLY A 284 -22.61 -0.08 8.36
C GLY A 284 -23.10 1.16 7.60
N ASP A 285 -23.16 2.30 8.29
CA ASP A 285 -23.56 3.61 7.73
C ASP A 285 -22.41 4.31 6.97
N ASP A 286 -21.46 3.56 6.42
CA ASP A 286 -20.34 4.11 5.65
C ASP A 286 -20.88 4.89 4.44
N PRO A 287 -20.64 6.21 4.34
CA PRO A 287 -21.12 7.03 3.22
C PRO A 287 -20.37 6.74 1.90
N ASP A 288 -19.45 5.78 1.89
CA ASP A 288 -18.71 5.36 0.72
C ASP A 288 -19.67 4.93 -0.41
N ASP A 289 -19.63 5.69 -1.51
CA ASP A 289 -20.26 5.33 -2.78
C ASP A 289 -19.85 3.91 -3.18
N ASP A 290 -20.82 3.09 -3.60
CA ASP A 290 -20.73 1.63 -3.83
C ASP A 290 -19.80 1.25 -5.00
N THR A 291 -18.98 2.18 -5.48
CA THR A 291 -18.22 2.05 -6.72
C THR A 291 -16.73 1.99 -6.45
N PHE A 292 -16.06 1.06 -7.16
CA PHE A 292 -14.61 0.90 -7.10
C PHE A 292 -13.88 2.00 -7.88
N ASN A 293 -14.57 2.69 -8.79
CA ASN A 293 -13.95 3.60 -9.73
C ASN A 293 -13.76 5.02 -9.21
N LEU A 294 -14.27 5.31 -8.01
CA LEU A 294 -13.98 6.55 -7.31
C LEU A 294 -12.68 6.38 -6.50
N ASP A 295 -11.66 7.20 -6.81
CA ASP A 295 -10.44 7.29 -6.04
C ASP A 295 -10.20 8.74 -5.57
N SER A 296 -10.66 9.05 -4.37
CA SER A 296 -10.51 10.39 -3.78
C SER A 296 -9.11 10.65 -3.21
N SER A 297 -8.29 9.61 -3.05
CA SER A 297 -6.91 9.75 -2.59
C SER A 297 -5.91 9.88 -3.73
N GLY A 298 -6.22 9.30 -4.89
CA GLY A 298 -5.32 9.14 -6.03
C GLY A 298 -4.27 8.04 -5.86
N HIS A 299 -4.23 7.38 -4.69
CA HIS A 299 -3.23 6.38 -4.35
C HIS A 299 -3.46 5.08 -5.14
N GLY A 300 -4.68 4.53 -5.10
CA GLY A 300 -5.01 3.32 -5.84
C GLY A 300 -4.91 3.47 -7.36
N THR A 301 -5.25 4.64 -7.90
CA THR A 301 -5.04 4.96 -9.32
C THR A 301 -3.55 4.95 -9.68
N HIS A 302 -2.68 5.49 -8.82
CA HIS A 302 -1.22 5.47 -9.02
C HIS A 302 -0.62 4.07 -8.95
N VAL A 303 -1.06 3.28 -7.97
CA VAL A 303 -0.69 1.87 -7.79
C VAL A 303 -1.12 1.04 -9.02
N ALA A 304 -2.35 1.22 -9.50
CA ALA A 304 -2.88 0.54 -10.68
C ALA A 304 -2.07 0.86 -11.96
N GLY A 305 -1.73 2.13 -12.18
CA GLY A 305 -0.89 2.54 -13.33
C GLY A 305 0.51 1.94 -13.28
N THR A 306 1.10 1.82 -12.10
CA THR A 306 2.42 1.21 -11.93
C THR A 306 2.37 -0.28 -12.30
N ALA A 307 1.34 -0.98 -11.83
CA ALA A 307 1.22 -2.41 -12.08
C ALA A 307 0.81 -2.74 -13.52
N ALA A 308 -0.12 -1.99 -14.10
CA ALA A 308 -0.75 -2.34 -15.39
C ALA A 308 -1.24 -1.13 -16.22
N GLY A 309 -0.66 0.06 -16.05
CA GLY A 309 -0.92 1.19 -16.94
C GLY A 309 -0.73 0.83 -18.41
N GLN A 310 -1.66 1.24 -19.26
CA GLN A 310 -1.77 0.78 -20.64
C GLN A 310 -0.50 1.04 -21.46
N ALA A 311 -0.10 0.06 -22.28
CA ALA A 311 1.01 0.18 -23.21
C ALA A 311 0.58 0.58 -24.62
N ALA A 312 1.50 1.18 -25.37
CA ALA A 312 1.38 1.43 -26.81
C ALA A 312 0.18 2.33 -27.21
N ASN A 313 -0.20 3.27 -26.34
CA ASN A 313 -1.24 4.27 -26.61
C ASN A 313 -0.67 5.67 -26.90
N ALA A 314 0.66 5.80 -27.03
CA ALA A 314 1.38 7.06 -27.27
C ALA A 314 1.05 8.17 -26.27
N PHE A 315 0.72 7.80 -25.03
CA PHE A 315 0.36 8.73 -23.95
C PHE A 315 0.84 8.17 -22.61
N GLY A 316 1.09 9.06 -21.66
CA GLY A 316 1.17 8.69 -20.25
C GLY A 316 2.32 7.76 -19.88
N VAL A 317 2.05 6.78 -19.02
CA VAL A 317 3.05 5.82 -18.54
C VAL A 317 2.68 4.40 -18.89
N GLN A 318 3.70 3.54 -18.97
CA GLN A 318 3.52 2.11 -19.13
C GLN A 318 3.74 1.38 -17.80
N GLY A 319 2.76 0.56 -17.39
CA GLY A 319 2.89 -0.35 -16.26
C GLY A 319 3.60 -1.67 -16.61
N VAL A 320 3.88 -2.48 -15.59
CA VAL A 320 4.65 -3.73 -15.75
C VAL A 320 3.91 -4.80 -16.56
N ALA A 321 2.60 -4.95 -16.32
CA ALA A 321 1.71 -5.90 -16.97
C ALA A 321 0.50 -5.18 -17.60
N PRO A 322 0.68 -4.39 -18.68
CA PRO A 322 -0.33 -3.49 -19.26
C PRO A 322 -1.57 -4.18 -19.87
N LYS A 323 -1.60 -5.51 -19.85
CA LYS A 323 -2.68 -6.36 -20.39
C LYS A 323 -3.28 -7.29 -19.33
N ALA A 324 -2.91 -7.11 -18.06
CA ALA A 324 -3.57 -7.81 -16.97
C ALA A 324 -5.04 -7.34 -16.86
N GLU A 325 -5.94 -8.24 -16.49
CA GLU A 325 -7.31 -7.87 -16.14
C GLU A 325 -7.31 -7.30 -14.72
N LEU A 326 -7.43 -5.97 -14.63
CA LEU A 326 -7.43 -5.25 -13.36
C LEU A 326 -8.78 -5.38 -12.64
N HIS A 327 -8.70 -5.69 -11.34
CA HIS A 327 -9.81 -5.62 -10.41
C HIS A 327 -9.53 -4.55 -9.34
N GLY A 328 -10.26 -3.45 -9.37
CA GLY A 328 -10.17 -2.40 -8.34
C GLY A 328 -10.97 -2.77 -7.08
N LEU A 329 -10.31 -2.95 -5.95
CA LEU A 329 -10.93 -3.34 -4.69
C LEU A 329 -10.79 -2.20 -3.69
N ARG A 330 -11.84 -1.39 -3.57
CA ARG A 330 -11.81 -0.18 -2.77
C ARG A 330 -12.10 -0.48 -1.30
N VAL A 331 -11.09 -0.32 -0.47
CA VAL A 331 -11.16 -0.46 1.00
C VAL A 331 -10.97 0.85 1.74
N PHE A 332 -10.40 1.88 1.10
CA PHE A 332 -10.29 3.24 1.65
C PHE A 332 -11.37 4.18 1.09
N PRO A 333 -11.75 5.22 1.86
CA PRO A 333 -11.33 5.57 3.22
C PRO A 333 -11.82 4.59 4.30
N GLN A 334 -11.31 4.75 5.54
CA GLN A 334 -11.72 3.95 6.70
C GLN A 334 -11.51 2.43 6.48
N ALA A 335 -10.35 2.05 5.97
CA ALA A 335 -10.00 0.65 5.81
C ALA A 335 -9.92 -0.03 7.18
N LYS A 336 -10.47 -1.23 7.27
CA LYS A 336 -10.51 -2.08 8.46
C LYS A 336 -10.17 -3.52 8.10
N ILE A 337 -9.78 -4.31 9.09
CA ILE A 337 -9.52 -5.75 8.91
C ILE A 337 -10.70 -6.45 8.22
N SER A 338 -11.93 -6.15 8.64
CA SER A 338 -13.15 -6.68 8.02
C SER A 338 -13.31 -6.32 6.53
N LYS A 339 -12.96 -5.09 6.11
CA LYS A 339 -12.98 -4.69 4.68
C LYS A 339 -11.93 -5.48 3.90
N LEU A 340 -10.73 -5.65 4.47
CA LEU A 340 -9.66 -6.41 3.83
C LEU A 340 -10.02 -7.89 3.66
N ILE A 341 -10.61 -8.54 4.69
CA ILE A 341 -11.09 -9.92 4.59
C ILE A 341 -12.15 -10.06 3.49
N LYS A 342 -13.11 -9.13 3.38
CA LYS A 342 -14.09 -9.12 2.29
C LYS A 342 -13.43 -9.01 0.91
N ALA A 343 -12.39 -8.18 0.79
CA ALA A 343 -11.64 -8.02 -0.46
C ALA A 343 -10.87 -9.29 -0.84
N LEU A 344 -10.25 -9.96 0.14
CA LEU A 344 -9.57 -11.25 -0.06
C LEU A 344 -10.55 -12.36 -0.46
N ARG A 345 -11.73 -12.42 0.16
CA ARG A 345 -12.81 -13.35 -0.26
C ARG A 345 -13.26 -13.09 -1.69
N TYR A 346 -13.44 -11.82 -2.08
CA TYR A 346 -13.70 -11.47 -3.47
C TYR A 346 -12.60 -12.00 -4.40
N CYS A 347 -11.33 -11.91 -4.00
CA CYS A 347 -10.22 -12.43 -4.81
C CYS A 347 -10.32 -13.93 -5.06
N ARG A 348 -10.73 -14.71 -4.05
CA ARG A 348 -10.96 -16.15 -4.18
C ARG A 348 -12.16 -16.46 -5.08
N GLU A 349 -13.29 -15.79 -4.84
CA GLU A 349 -14.53 -15.95 -5.62
C GLU A 349 -14.34 -15.63 -7.11
N ASN A 350 -13.44 -14.70 -7.43
CA ASN A 350 -13.19 -14.25 -8.79
C ASN A 350 -11.91 -14.84 -9.40
N GLU A 351 -11.33 -15.87 -8.75
CA GLU A 351 -10.12 -16.57 -9.19
C GLU A 351 -8.97 -15.62 -9.56
N ILE A 352 -8.74 -14.60 -8.74
CA ILE A 352 -7.66 -13.63 -8.94
C ILE A 352 -6.32 -14.35 -8.86
N ASP A 353 -5.38 -14.06 -9.78
CA ASP A 353 -4.06 -14.68 -9.76
C ASP A 353 -3.10 -13.99 -8.81
N VAL A 354 -3.09 -12.66 -8.84
CA VAL A 354 -2.16 -11.82 -8.08
C VAL A 354 -2.92 -10.70 -7.39
N VAL A 355 -2.59 -10.43 -6.12
CA VAL A 355 -3.17 -9.37 -5.32
C VAL A 355 -2.07 -8.41 -4.89
N ASN A 356 -2.28 -7.12 -5.14
CA ASN A 356 -1.47 -6.05 -4.57
C ASN A 356 -2.19 -5.41 -3.36
N MET A 357 -1.47 -5.28 -2.24
CA MET A 357 -1.94 -4.61 -1.02
C MET A 357 -0.95 -3.51 -0.61
N SER A 358 -1.24 -2.27 -0.98
CA SER A 358 -0.41 -1.11 -0.66
C SER A 358 -0.90 -0.42 0.63
N LEU A 359 -1.00 -1.20 1.69
CA LEU A 359 -1.61 -0.86 2.98
C LEU A 359 -0.90 -1.59 4.12
N GLY A 360 -1.11 -1.15 5.37
CA GLY A 360 -0.50 -1.84 6.50
C GLY A 360 -1.12 -1.54 7.86
N MET A 361 -0.84 -2.43 8.81
CA MET A 361 -1.23 -2.34 10.21
C MET A 361 -0.09 -2.81 11.12
N ALA A 362 -0.06 -2.32 12.36
CA ALA A 362 1.04 -2.59 13.29
C ALA A 362 0.94 -3.94 13.99
N SER A 363 -0.28 -4.38 14.31
CA SER A 363 -0.56 -5.61 15.05
C SER A 363 -1.02 -6.72 14.10
N PRO A 364 -0.70 -7.99 14.36
CA PRO A 364 -1.26 -9.11 13.60
C PRO A 364 -2.73 -9.36 13.99
N SER A 365 -3.50 -9.88 13.04
CA SER A 365 -4.83 -10.47 13.26
C SER A 365 -4.81 -11.92 12.78
N GLN A 366 -5.20 -12.85 13.64
CA GLN A 366 -5.28 -14.26 13.29
C GLN A 366 -6.42 -14.50 12.29
N LEU A 367 -7.54 -13.77 12.38
CA LEU A 367 -8.62 -13.87 11.38
C LEU A 367 -8.17 -13.45 9.99
N LEU A 368 -7.37 -12.38 9.91
CA LEU A 368 -6.79 -11.95 8.65
C LEU A 368 -5.79 -12.98 8.13
N ASN A 369 -4.90 -13.49 8.98
CA ASN A 369 -3.92 -14.51 8.59
C ASN A 369 -4.60 -15.79 8.08
N ASP A 370 -5.67 -16.23 8.74
CA ASP A 370 -6.45 -17.39 8.32
C ASP A 370 -7.04 -17.20 6.91
N GLU A 371 -7.51 -15.99 6.56
CA GLU A 371 -8.00 -15.68 5.20
C GLU A 371 -6.86 -15.54 4.17
N ILE A 372 -5.71 -14.98 4.57
CA ILE A 372 -4.49 -14.95 3.75
C ILE A 372 -4.08 -16.39 3.38
N ASP A 373 -4.04 -17.30 4.36
CA ASP A 373 -3.73 -18.71 4.10
C ASP A 373 -4.73 -19.33 3.12
N ARG A 374 -6.04 -19.08 3.27
CA ARG A 374 -7.05 -19.59 2.33
C ARG A 374 -6.90 -19.02 0.92
N CYS A 375 -6.49 -17.76 0.79
CA CYS A 375 -6.13 -17.18 -0.51
C CYS A 375 -4.94 -17.90 -1.13
N PHE A 376 -3.90 -18.14 -0.34
CA PHE A 376 -2.72 -18.89 -0.80
C PHE A 376 -3.08 -20.32 -1.20
N GLU A 377 -3.86 -21.02 -0.38
CA GLU A 377 -4.37 -22.38 -0.60
C GLU A 377 -5.32 -22.47 -1.82
N SER A 378 -5.85 -21.35 -2.33
CA SER A 378 -6.70 -21.29 -3.53
C SER A 378 -5.96 -20.75 -4.77
N GLY A 379 -4.63 -20.79 -4.74
CA GLY A 379 -3.80 -20.43 -5.89
C GLY A 379 -3.60 -18.92 -6.10
N VAL A 380 -3.90 -18.08 -5.11
CA VAL A 380 -3.74 -16.62 -5.17
C VAL A 380 -2.41 -16.19 -4.56
N VAL A 381 -1.61 -15.41 -5.29
CA VAL A 381 -0.36 -14.83 -4.77
C VAL A 381 -0.62 -13.42 -4.24
N MET A 382 -0.26 -13.17 -2.99
CA MET A 382 -0.45 -11.88 -2.32
C MET A 382 0.88 -11.16 -2.15
N ILE A 383 0.90 -9.88 -2.51
CA ILE A 383 2.07 -9.02 -2.47
C ILE A 383 1.69 -7.75 -1.72
N ALA A 384 2.48 -7.37 -0.72
CA ALA A 384 2.18 -6.23 0.13
C ALA A 384 3.38 -5.32 0.36
N ALA A 385 3.08 -4.03 0.52
CA ALA A 385 4.05 -3.03 0.91
C ALA A 385 4.57 -3.29 2.33
N ALA A 386 5.90 -3.29 2.53
CA ALA A 386 6.50 -3.61 3.82
C ALA A 386 6.22 -2.57 4.93
N GLY A 387 5.90 -1.33 4.59
CA GLY A 387 5.65 -0.23 5.52
C GLY A 387 6.61 0.95 5.36
N ASN A 388 6.20 2.13 5.86
CA ASN A 388 6.89 3.41 5.66
C ASN A 388 7.43 4.05 6.97
N SER A 389 7.66 3.25 8.01
CA SER A 389 8.11 3.76 9.32
C SER A 389 9.64 3.73 9.52
N GLY A 390 10.38 3.05 8.63
CA GLY A 390 11.78 2.69 8.83
C GLY A 390 12.00 1.62 9.91
N GLY A 391 10.93 1.17 10.56
CA GLY A 391 10.91 0.17 11.63
C GLY A 391 10.68 -1.25 11.11
N LYS A 392 9.94 -2.05 11.87
CA LYS A 392 9.62 -3.44 11.53
C LYS A 392 8.60 -3.51 10.39
N VAL A 393 8.64 -4.61 9.63
CA VAL A 393 7.67 -4.91 8.58
C VAL A 393 6.25 -4.91 9.15
N ASN A 394 5.32 -4.24 8.47
CA ASN A 394 3.92 -4.14 8.84
C ASN A 394 3.14 -5.39 8.40
N TYR A 395 1.98 -5.65 9.02
CA TYR A 395 1.01 -6.63 8.52
C TYR A 395 0.13 -5.99 7.44
N PRO A 396 -0.34 -6.72 6.42
CA PRO A 396 -0.20 -8.16 6.21
C PRO A 396 1.14 -8.60 5.60
N ALA A 397 2.04 -7.68 5.24
CA ALA A 397 3.31 -8.03 4.60
C ALA A 397 4.17 -8.98 5.45
N ALA A 398 4.12 -8.88 6.78
CA ALA A 398 4.83 -9.75 7.69
C ALA A 398 4.25 -11.18 7.84
N PHE A 399 3.17 -11.54 7.15
CA PHE A 399 2.64 -12.92 7.17
C PHE A 399 3.39 -13.82 6.17
N ASP A 400 3.65 -15.08 6.54
CA ASP A 400 4.48 -16.04 5.75
C ASP A 400 4.01 -16.27 4.30
N ASN A 401 2.70 -16.15 4.06
CA ASN A 401 2.08 -16.36 2.76
C ASN A 401 1.87 -15.06 1.96
N VAL A 402 2.46 -13.96 2.41
CA VAL A 402 2.47 -12.66 1.72
C VAL A 402 3.90 -12.31 1.35
N ILE A 403 4.09 -11.84 0.11
CA ILE A 403 5.39 -11.39 -0.37
C ILE A 403 5.59 -9.94 0.09
N ALA A 404 6.52 -9.72 1.02
CA ALA A 404 6.80 -8.40 1.56
C ALA A 404 7.76 -7.59 0.66
N VAL A 405 7.35 -6.38 0.27
CA VAL A 405 8.09 -5.54 -0.67
C VAL A 405 8.67 -4.29 -0.01
N ALA A 406 10.00 -4.23 0.05
CA ALA A 406 10.74 -3.05 0.49
C ALA A 406 10.88 -2.01 -0.64
N ALA A 407 11.06 -0.74 -0.28
CA ALA A 407 11.22 0.36 -1.24
C ALA A 407 12.70 0.71 -1.44
N LEU A 408 13.17 0.54 -2.68
CA LEU A 408 14.47 1.07 -3.10
C LEU A 408 14.29 2.35 -3.94
N GLY A 409 15.35 3.16 -3.98
CA GLY A 409 15.43 4.35 -4.81
C GLY A 409 16.77 4.47 -5.53
N ARG A 410 16.82 5.41 -6.46
CA ARG A 410 18.03 5.82 -7.20
C ARG A 410 18.14 7.33 -7.23
N ALA A 411 19.29 7.86 -6.81
CA ALA A 411 19.47 9.31 -6.68
C ALA A 411 19.41 10.06 -8.01
N ASP A 412 19.71 9.39 -9.13
CA ASP A 412 19.65 9.93 -10.49
C ASP A 412 18.26 9.81 -11.15
N ARG A 413 17.22 9.43 -10.38
CA ARG A 413 15.85 9.23 -10.88
C ARG A 413 14.82 10.23 -10.34
N PHE A 414 15.26 11.28 -9.67
CA PHE A 414 14.44 12.43 -9.27
C PHE A 414 15.32 13.68 -9.12
N PRO A 415 14.75 14.90 -9.13
CA PRO A 415 15.51 16.11 -8.89
C PRO A 415 16.10 16.14 -7.46
N GLU A 416 17.39 16.46 -7.33
CA GLU A 416 18.09 16.53 -6.03
C GLU A 416 17.42 17.50 -5.04
N ASN A 417 16.71 18.51 -5.54
CA ASN A 417 15.97 19.47 -4.74
C ASN A 417 14.48 19.14 -4.65
N SER A 418 14.08 17.88 -4.74
CA SER A 418 12.69 17.42 -4.53
C SER A 418 12.50 16.85 -3.12
N THR A 419 11.25 16.54 -2.73
CA THR A 419 11.00 15.88 -1.43
C THR A 419 11.57 14.47 -1.37
N ASN A 420 11.86 13.85 -2.51
CA ASN A 420 12.38 12.48 -2.60
C ASN A 420 13.82 12.36 -2.06
N SER A 421 14.58 13.45 -2.05
CA SER A 421 15.93 13.48 -1.48
C SER A 421 15.98 13.17 0.01
N ALA A 422 14.86 13.37 0.74
CA ALA A 422 14.74 12.97 2.14
C ALA A 422 14.74 11.44 2.33
N ALA A 423 14.41 10.67 1.28
CA ALA A 423 14.42 9.21 1.32
C ALA A 423 15.81 8.59 1.17
N VAL A 424 16.80 9.35 0.69
CA VAL A 424 18.17 8.87 0.45
C VAL A 424 18.84 8.47 1.78
N THR A 425 19.57 7.36 1.75
CA THR A 425 20.33 6.78 2.87
C THR A 425 21.71 6.32 2.39
N ASP A 426 22.58 5.99 3.34
CA ASP A 426 23.87 5.33 3.07
C ASP A 426 23.75 3.80 3.03
N ASP A 427 22.54 3.26 3.18
CA ASP A 427 22.24 1.83 3.07
C ASP A 427 22.10 1.47 1.58
N THR A 428 23.23 1.37 0.88
CA THR A 428 23.31 1.11 -0.57
C THR A 428 23.55 -0.35 -0.92
N ASP A 429 23.26 -0.71 -2.18
CA ASP A 429 23.74 -1.97 -2.76
C ASP A 429 25.26 -1.91 -3.00
N PRO A 430 25.96 -3.05 -3.20
CA PRO A 430 27.42 -3.08 -3.33
C PRO A 430 28.01 -2.24 -4.47
N ASP A 431 27.21 -1.89 -5.47
CA ASP A 431 27.61 -1.09 -6.63
C ASP A 431 27.25 0.40 -6.50
N ASP A 432 26.70 0.82 -5.36
CA ASP A 432 26.23 2.20 -5.07
C ASP A 432 25.23 2.74 -6.12
N VAL A 433 24.44 1.87 -6.72
CA VAL A 433 23.41 2.22 -7.70
C VAL A 433 22.09 2.54 -7.00
N TYR A 434 21.70 1.68 -6.05
CA TYR A 434 20.45 1.72 -5.32
C TYR A 434 20.70 2.05 -3.86
N PHE A 435 19.77 2.78 -3.25
CA PHE A 435 19.68 2.92 -1.80
C PHE A 435 18.33 2.36 -1.32
N ILE A 436 18.30 1.79 -0.11
CA ILE A 436 17.03 1.47 0.53
C ILE A 436 16.45 2.76 1.11
N ALA A 437 15.18 3.04 0.81
CA ALA A 437 14.56 4.29 1.23
C ALA A 437 14.53 4.38 2.77
N ARG A 438 14.82 5.57 3.32
CA ARG A 438 14.85 5.81 4.78
C ARG A 438 13.61 5.34 5.51
N PHE A 439 12.46 5.51 4.86
CA PHE A 439 11.15 5.13 5.38
C PHE A 439 10.84 3.64 5.21
N SER A 440 11.55 2.90 4.35
CA SER A 440 11.25 1.49 4.11
C SER A 440 11.42 0.71 5.41
N CYS A 441 10.37 0.00 5.84
CA CYS A 441 10.49 -0.96 6.92
C CYS A 441 11.50 -2.06 6.55
N ARG A 442 12.10 -2.64 7.59
CA ARG A 442 13.23 -3.59 7.54
C ARG A 442 12.93 -4.78 8.43
N GLY A 443 13.45 -5.94 8.08
CA GLY A 443 13.27 -7.16 8.89
C GLY A 443 13.53 -8.44 8.11
N PRO A 444 13.62 -9.58 8.81
CA PRO A 444 13.76 -10.89 8.18
C PRO A 444 12.56 -11.28 7.30
N GLU A 445 11.42 -10.58 7.44
CA GLU A 445 10.21 -10.80 6.65
C GLU A 445 10.30 -10.18 5.24
N ILE A 446 11.32 -9.37 4.92
CA ILE A 446 11.48 -8.79 3.58
C ILE A 446 11.83 -9.88 2.56
N ASP A 447 10.98 -10.06 1.56
CA ASP A 447 11.20 -11.03 0.48
C ASP A 447 11.93 -10.42 -0.72
N VAL A 448 11.55 -9.20 -1.11
CA VAL A 448 12.06 -8.52 -2.31
C VAL A 448 12.07 -7.00 -2.11
N ALA A 449 12.90 -6.30 -2.89
CA ALA A 449 12.91 -4.85 -2.96
C ALA A 449 12.58 -4.37 -4.37
N ALA A 450 11.81 -3.29 -4.48
CA ALA A 450 11.39 -2.76 -5.77
C ALA A 450 11.35 -1.22 -5.79
N PRO A 451 11.38 -0.60 -6.98
CA PRO A 451 11.33 0.85 -7.15
C PRO A 451 10.19 1.51 -6.37
N GLY A 452 10.53 2.34 -5.37
CA GLY A 452 9.56 2.95 -4.46
C GLY A 452 9.85 4.42 -4.12
N VAL A 453 10.78 5.08 -4.83
CA VAL A 453 11.10 6.50 -4.62
C VAL A 453 11.00 7.27 -5.93
N GLY A 454 10.22 8.35 -5.95
CA GLY A 454 10.01 9.19 -7.13
C GLY A 454 9.40 8.42 -8.30
N VAL A 455 8.42 7.55 -8.01
CA VAL A 455 7.75 6.73 -9.03
C VAL A 455 6.67 7.57 -9.70
N ILE A 456 6.81 7.78 -11.01
CA ILE A 456 5.81 8.46 -11.84
C ILE A 456 4.76 7.45 -12.28
N SER A 457 3.50 7.72 -12.00
CA SER A 457 2.37 6.90 -12.46
C SER A 457 1.11 7.75 -12.65
N THR A 458 0.04 7.11 -13.11
CA THR A 458 -1.30 7.66 -13.28
C THR A 458 -1.84 8.27 -11.99
N TYR A 459 -2.74 9.23 -12.11
CA TYR A 459 -3.38 9.93 -11.00
C TYR A 459 -4.81 10.32 -11.44
N PRO A 460 -5.74 10.68 -10.55
CA PRO A 460 -7.12 10.96 -10.96
C PRO A 460 -7.24 11.95 -12.13
N SER A 461 -8.19 11.65 -13.01
CA SER A 461 -8.44 12.29 -14.31
C SER A 461 -8.99 13.72 -14.20
N ASP A 462 -9.39 14.17 -13.01
CA ASP A 462 -9.80 15.54 -12.74
C ASP A 462 -8.62 16.53 -12.69
N HIS A 463 -7.39 16.03 -12.82
CA HIS A 463 -6.17 16.82 -12.96
C HIS A 463 -5.83 17.11 -14.43
N PRO A 464 -5.38 18.34 -14.78
CA PRO A 464 -5.01 18.68 -16.17
C PRO A 464 -3.90 17.81 -16.76
N VAL A 465 -2.95 17.39 -15.92
CA VAL A 465 -1.94 16.37 -16.22
C VAL A 465 -2.15 15.28 -15.18
N PRO A 466 -2.89 14.20 -15.51
CA PRO A 466 -3.37 13.22 -14.54
C PRO A 466 -2.30 12.18 -14.18
N PHE A 467 -1.13 12.68 -13.77
CA PHE A 467 0.01 11.86 -13.38
C PHE A 467 0.72 12.50 -12.20
N ALA A 468 1.31 11.71 -11.32
CA ALA A 468 2.03 12.21 -10.15
C ALA A 468 3.28 11.39 -9.86
N GLU A 469 4.25 12.01 -9.21
CA GLU A 469 5.36 11.32 -8.57
C GLU A 469 4.99 11.01 -7.12
N LEU A 470 5.15 9.75 -6.70
CA LEU A 470 4.96 9.32 -5.33
C LEU A 470 6.13 8.45 -4.86
N SER A 471 6.34 8.45 -3.54
CA SER A 471 7.33 7.63 -2.85
C SER A 471 6.66 6.82 -1.74
N GLY A 472 7.08 5.58 -1.55
CA GLY A 472 6.55 4.66 -0.55
C GLY A 472 6.78 3.20 -0.92
N THR A 473 6.74 2.32 0.08
CA THR A 473 6.62 0.86 -0.18
C THR A 473 5.35 0.53 -0.95
N SER A 474 4.32 1.37 -0.84
CA SER A 474 3.13 1.34 -1.71
C SER A 474 3.40 1.43 -3.19
N MET A 475 4.45 2.15 -3.61
CA MET A 475 4.85 2.26 -5.03
C MET A 475 5.79 1.12 -5.43
N ALA A 476 6.48 0.50 -4.47
CA ALA A 476 7.31 -0.68 -4.70
C ALA A 476 6.47 -1.95 -4.94
N SER A 477 5.44 -2.19 -4.11
CA SER A 477 4.54 -3.35 -4.22
C SER A 477 3.94 -3.58 -5.62
N PRO A 478 3.36 -2.58 -6.33
CA PRO A 478 2.76 -2.78 -7.64
C PRO A 478 3.76 -3.14 -8.74
N HIS A 479 5.03 -2.77 -8.60
CA HIS A 479 6.08 -3.24 -9.51
C HIS A 479 6.21 -4.76 -9.44
N VAL A 480 6.23 -5.32 -8.22
CA VAL A 480 6.33 -6.77 -7.99
C VAL A 480 5.04 -7.49 -8.38
N ALA A 481 3.87 -6.90 -8.09
CA ALA A 481 2.59 -7.46 -8.49
C ALA A 481 2.42 -7.53 -10.01
N GLY A 482 2.74 -6.45 -10.71
CA GLY A 482 2.76 -6.44 -12.16
C GLY A 482 3.82 -7.40 -12.73
N PHE A 483 5.02 -7.49 -12.13
CA PHE A 483 6.05 -8.44 -12.56
C PHE A 483 5.59 -9.89 -12.42
N THR A 484 4.91 -10.22 -11.33
CA THR A 484 4.35 -11.55 -11.06
C THR A 484 3.23 -11.89 -12.03
N ALA A 485 2.31 -10.94 -12.30
CA ALA A 485 1.29 -11.12 -13.32
C ALA A 485 1.92 -11.37 -14.70
N ARG A 486 3.02 -10.67 -14.98
CA ARG A 486 3.78 -10.82 -16.22
C ARG A 486 4.48 -12.17 -16.36
N ILE A 487 5.01 -12.75 -15.28
CA ILE A 487 5.52 -14.13 -15.25
C ILE A 487 4.42 -15.09 -15.72
N LEU A 488 3.22 -14.98 -15.14
CA LEU A 488 2.07 -15.82 -15.51
C LEU A 488 1.64 -15.64 -16.97
N GLN A 489 1.77 -14.43 -17.51
CA GLN A 489 1.51 -14.16 -18.93
C GLN A 489 2.48 -14.89 -19.87
N HIS A 490 3.69 -15.24 -19.41
CA HIS A 490 4.73 -15.86 -20.23
C HIS A 490 5.05 -17.31 -19.83
N ASN A 491 4.41 -17.83 -18.79
CA ASN A 491 4.64 -19.18 -18.29
C ASN A 491 3.31 -19.94 -18.18
N ALA A 492 2.98 -20.68 -19.24
CA ALA A 492 1.77 -21.51 -19.29
C ALA A 492 1.79 -22.64 -18.26
N GLU A 493 2.97 -23.21 -17.94
CA GLU A 493 3.07 -24.28 -16.94
C GLU A 493 2.59 -23.80 -15.58
N LEU A 494 3.05 -22.64 -15.11
CA LEU A 494 2.60 -22.04 -13.84
C LEU A 494 1.13 -21.60 -13.91
N ARG A 495 0.74 -20.96 -15.02
CA ARG A 495 -0.62 -20.41 -15.18
C ARG A 495 -1.68 -21.51 -15.16
N ASP A 496 -1.41 -22.64 -15.82
CA ASP A 496 -2.34 -23.75 -16.03
C ASP A 496 -2.28 -24.80 -14.90
N MET A 497 -1.43 -24.63 -13.87
CA MET A 497 -1.48 -25.44 -12.64
C MET A 497 -2.86 -25.37 -11.99
N ALA A 498 -3.25 -26.47 -11.33
CA ALA A 498 -4.43 -26.47 -10.46
C ALA A 498 -4.32 -25.36 -9.40
N ARG A 499 -5.42 -24.66 -9.13
CA ARG A 499 -5.45 -23.54 -8.17
C ARG A 499 -5.38 -24.06 -6.74
N ASN A 500 -4.17 -24.21 -6.23
CA ASN A 500 -3.88 -24.66 -4.87
C ASN A 500 -2.60 -23.99 -4.31
N ASP A 501 -2.22 -24.37 -3.09
CA ASP A 501 -0.99 -23.94 -2.41
C ASP A 501 0.29 -24.22 -3.22
N ALA A 502 0.35 -25.33 -3.96
CA ALA A 502 1.48 -25.69 -4.81
C ALA A 502 1.64 -24.69 -5.97
N ARG A 503 0.55 -24.24 -6.57
CA ARG A 503 0.58 -23.16 -7.59
C ARG A 503 1.09 -21.87 -7.00
N SER A 504 0.54 -21.43 -5.87
CA SER A 504 0.97 -20.19 -5.20
C SER A 504 2.47 -20.23 -4.85
N SER A 505 2.94 -21.37 -4.33
CA SER A 505 4.36 -21.60 -4.04
C SER A 505 5.24 -21.54 -5.29
N ALA A 506 4.82 -22.19 -6.39
CA ALA A 506 5.60 -22.20 -7.63
C ALA A 506 5.71 -20.81 -8.29
N ILE A 507 4.64 -20.01 -8.23
CA ILE A 507 4.66 -18.63 -8.73
C ILE A 507 5.58 -17.75 -7.88
N ARG A 508 5.50 -17.87 -6.54
CA ARG A 508 6.40 -17.16 -5.60
C ARG A 508 7.86 -17.53 -5.86
N ASP A 509 8.15 -18.83 -6.02
CA ASP A 509 9.50 -19.31 -6.32
C ASP A 509 10.02 -18.76 -7.66
N ALA A 510 9.18 -18.71 -8.71
CA ALA A 510 9.56 -18.13 -9.99
C ALA A 510 9.90 -16.64 -9.90
N LEU A 511 9.15 -15.86 -9.11
CA LEU A 511 9.50 -14.46 -8.82
C LEU A 511 10.85 -14.37 -8.09
N PHE A 512 11.05 -15.20 -7.07
CA PHE A 512 12.26 -15.20 -6.25
C PHE A 512 13.51 -15.59 -7.04
N GLU A 513 13.39 -16.54 -7.96
CA GLU A 513 14.48 -16.94 -8.87
C GLU A 513 14.82 -15.86 -9.90
N ALA A 514 13.85 -15.02 -10.27
CA ALA A 514 14.07 -13.87 -11.14
C ALA A 514 14.78 -12.69 -10.45
N CYS A 515 14.99 -12.73 -9.13
CA CYS A 515 15.59 -11.62 -8.42
C CYS A 515 17.12 -11.53 -8.60
N ARG A 516 17.63 -10.30 -8.70
CA ARG A 516 19.05 -9.98 -8.61
C ARG A 516 19.38 -9.53 -7.20
N PRO A 517 20.25 -10.27 -6.46
CA PRO A 517 20.64 -9.89 -5.10
C PRO A 517 21.27 -8.50 -5.04
N LEU A 518 20.91 -7.73 -4.01
CA LEU A 518 21.41 -6.37 -3.77
C LEU A 518 22.10 -6.19 -2.41
N GLY A 519 22.37 -7.28 -1.67
CA GLY A 519 23.11 -7.23 -0.41
C GLY A 519 22.35 -7.88 0.75
N ASP A 520 22.29 -7.19 1.89
CA ASP A 520 21.67 -7.67 3.12
C ASP A 520 20.19 -8.04 2.93
N ALA A 521 19.84 -9.29 3.19
CA ALA A 521 18.48 -9.80 3.06
C ALA A 521 17.47 -9.08 3.97
N GLN A 522 17.88 -8.49 5.09
CA GLN A 522 16.95 -7.74 5.96
C GLN A 522 16.53 -6.38 5.38
N LEU A 523 17.27 -5.89 4.38
CA LEU A 523 17.00 -4.65 3.67
C LEU A 523 16.41 -4.91 2.28
N TRP A 524 16.98 -5.89 1.58
CA TRP A 524 16.73 -6.12 0.16
C TRP A 524 15.97 -7.41 -0.12
N GLY A 525 15.80 -8.28 0.87
CA GLY A 525 15.33 -9.65 0.66
C GLY A 525 16.22 -10.38 -0.34
N ARG A 526 15.60 -10.88 -1.41
CA ARG A 526 16.29 -11.51 -2.56
C ARG A 526 16.82 -10.50 -3.59
N GLY A 527 16.62 -9.21 -3.32
CA GLY A 527 16.99 -8.09 -4.18
C GLY A 527 15.86 -7.67 -5.11
N ILE A 528 16.21 -7.17 -6.29
CA ILE A 528 15.27 -6.59 -7.26
C ILE A 528 14.85 -7.62 -8.32
N PRO A 529 13.55 -7.77 -8.66
CA PRO A 529 13.13 -8.61 -9.77
C PRO A 529 13.74 -8.14 -11.09
N ASP A 530 14.28 -9.06 -11.89
CA ASP A 530 14.97 -8.76 -13.14
C ASP A 530 14.44 -9.66 -14.26
N TRP A 531 13.69 -9.07 -15.20
CA TRP A 531 13.04 -9.81 -16.29
C TRP A 531 14.04 -10.57 -17.17
N SER A 532 15.29 -10.09 -17.26
CA SER A 532 16.33 -10.72 -18.08
C SER A 532 16.80 -12.08 -17.51
N LYS A 533 16.50 -12.38 -16.24
CA LYS A 533 16.85 -13.64 -15.60
C LYS A 533 15.87 -14.78 -15.84
N LEU A 534 14.67 -14.48 -16.32
CA LEU A 534 13.67 -15.51 -16.62
C LEU A 534 14.09 -16.27 -17.89
N ASN A 535 14.40 -17.55 -17.75
CA ASN A 535 14.62 -18.46 -18.88
C ASN A 535 13.28 -18.80 -19.53
N LEU A 536 12.78 -17.91 -20.39
CA LEU A 536 11.52 -18.09 -21.12
C LEU A 536 11.64 -19.02 -22.36
N GLY A 537 12.70 -19.83 -22.45
CA GLY A 537 12.87 -20.77 -23.57
C GLY A 537 14.28 -21.36 -23.75
N SER A 538 14.59 -22.40 -22.98
CA SER A 538 15.39 -23.54 -23.46
C SER A 538 14.72 -24.81 -22.92
N GLU A 539 14.60 -25.86 -23.75
CA GLU A 539 13.83 -27.08 -23.43
C GLU A 539 14.06 -27.60 -22.00
N PRO A 540 13.01 -28.07 -21.31
CA PRO A 540 13.10 -28.48 -19.92
C PRO A 540 14.01 -29.70 -19.79
N SER A 541 15.09 -29.57 -18.99
CA SER A 541 15.67 -30.74 -18.34
C SER A 541 14.63 -31.32 -17.39
N ALA A 542 14.39 -32.63 -17.49
CA ALA A 542 13.39 -33.36 -16.71
C ALA A 542 13.39 -32.98 -15.21
N PRO A 543 12.22 -32.97 -14.55
CA PRO A 543 12.09 -32.56 -13.16
C PRO A 543 12.94 -33.47 -12.26
N ASP A 544 13.93 -32.88 -11.60
CA ASP A 544 14.76 -33.60 -10.64
C ASP A 544 13.99 -33.74 -9.32
N ALA A 545 13.40 -34.91 -9.13
CA ALA A 545 12.65 -35.26 -7.91
C ALA A 545 13.52 -35.23 -6.63
N GLY A 546 14.84 -35.06 -6.73
CA GLY A 546 15.75 -34.90 -5.60
C GLY A 546 15.78 -33.49 -4.98
N GLY A 547 15.45 -32.44 -5.74
CA GLY A 547 15.68 -31.05 -5.34
C GLY A 547 14.85 -30.59 -4.14
N ASN A 548 13.67 -31.17 -3.92
CA ASN A 548 12.78 -30.78 -2.82
C ASN A 548 13.27 -31.35 -1.47
N VAL A 549 13.87 -32.55 -1.48
CA VAL A 549 14.49 -33.15 -0.29
C VAL A 549 15.79 -32.44 0.04
N ASP A 550 16.61 -32.12 -0.96
CA ASP A 550 17.87 -31.39 -0.75
C ASP A 550 17.64 -29.95 -0.27
N ARG A 551 16.59 -29.26 -0.75
CA ARG A 551 16.16 -27.95 -0.22
C ARG A 551 15.69 -28.03 1.24
N LEU A 552 14.94 -29.07 1.60
CA LEU A 552 14.46 -29.26 2.97
C LEU A 552 15.63 -29.57 3.92
N VAL A 553 16.59 -30.38 3.46
CA VAL A 553 17.82 -30.68 4.19
C VAL A 553 18.69 -29.43 4.37
N ALA A 554 18.79 -28.56 3.36
CA ALA A 554 19.51 -27.30 3.47
C ALA A 554 18.87 -26.36 4.51
N LYS A 555 17.54 -26.15 4.45
CA LYS A 555 16.82 -25.33 5.43
C LYS A 555 16.94 -25.85 6.87
N LEU A 556 16.88 -27.18 7.04
CA LEU A 556 17.06 -27.80 8.36
C LEU A 556 18.50 -27.70 8.86
N THR A 557 19.49 -27.72 7.96
CA THR A 557 20.90 -27.55 8.31
C THR A 557 21.20 -26.11 8.73
N ASP A 558 20.70 -25.12 7.99
CA ASP A 558 20.84 -23.70 8.33
C ASP A 558 20.17 -23.36 9.66
N ALA A 559 18.95 -23.89 9.90
CA ALA A 559 18.26 -23.72 11.19
C ALA A 559 19.02 -24.39 12.35
N LEU A 560 19.64 -25.54 12.11
CA LEU A 560 20.43 -26.24 13.11
C LEU A 560 21.74 -25.50 13.44
N ASP A 561 22.37 -24.89 12.44
CA ASP A 561 23.61 -24.11 12.65
C ASP A 561 23.33 -22.77 13.32
N LEU A 562 22.18 -22.14 13.03
CA LEU A 562 21.69 -20.97 13.78
C LEU A 562 21.40 -21.31 15.25
N ALA A 563 20.78 -22.47 15.50
CA ALA A 563 20.51 -22.95 16.85
C ALA A 563 21.78 -23.26 17.65
N LYS A 564 22.82 -23.83 17.00
CA LYS A 564 24.13 -24.05 17.63
C LYS A 564 24.89 -22.76 17.91
N ALA A 565 24.70 -21.71 17.12
CA ALA A 565 25.30 -20.40 17.37
C ALA A 565 24.69 -19.66 18.57
N LEU A 566 23.50 -20.09 19.03
CA LEU A 566 22.76 -19.54 20.16
C LEU A 566 22.95 -20.32 21.48
N THR A 567 23.76 -21.38 21.48
CA THR A 567 24.18 -22.18 22.65
C THR A 567 25.67 -22.07 22.88
#